data_AF-A0AAJ0U6Y1-F1
#
_entry.id   AF-A0AAJ0U6Y1-F1
#
_cell.length_a   1.000
_cell.length_b   1.000
_cell.length_c   1.000
_cell.angle_alpha   90.00
_cell.angle_beta   90.00
_cell.angle_gamma   90.00
#
_symmetry.space_group_name_H-M   'P 1'
#
loop_
_entity.id
_entity.type
_entity.pdbx_description
1 polymer ?
#
loop_
_entity_poly.entity_id
_entity_poly.type
_entity_poly.pdbx_seq_one_letter_code
_entity_poly.pdbx_strand_id
1 'polypeptide(L)'
;MSNPQSASAPHESKIAIGAAITGVINGLLNGAIQWYLLAGHDPLPLTVDCISNDEHTVFGAAVPLAVSLAMILTAVAYTTVKPPRPPFYPTFLWMTVKHGFFTLGVIVTLAVLWQRLFGSVIISLPVGVVMLGLVAGVVAATVNYMTIRATVIRPA
;
A
#
# COMPACT_ATOMS: atom_id res chain seq x y z
N MET A 1 -35.04 18.55 15.79
CA MET A 1 -33.59 18.31 15.67
C MET A 1 -33.38 16.85 15.32
N SER A 2 -33.26 16.53 14.03
CA SER A 2 -32.92 15.17 13.57
C SER A 2 -31.42 14.96 13.69
N ASN A 3 -31.02 13.86 14.32
CA ASN A 3 -29.64 13.48 14.55
C ASN A 3 -28.92 13.28 13.19
N PRO A 4 -27.81 13.97 12.87
CA PRO A 4 -27.13 13.85 11.56
C PRO A 4 -26.45 12.49 11.32
N GLN A 5 -26.43 11.60 12.32
CA GLN A 5 -25.64 10.38 12.30
C GLN A 5 -26.22 9.22 11.46
N SER A 6 -27.47 9.29 11.00
CA SER A 6 -28.09 8.17 10.26
C SER A 6 -27.78 8.13 8.76
N ALA A 7 -27.20 9.20 8.19
CA ALA A 7 -26.91 9.28 6.75
C ALA A 7 -25.45 8.93 6.37
N SER A 8 -24.52 8.80 7.32
CA SER A 8 -23.08 8.60 7.05
C SER A 8 -22.67 7.14 6.84
N ALA A 9 -23.31 6.19 7.51
CA ALA A 9 -22.96 4.76 7.48
C ALA A 9 -22.95 4.10 6.08
N PRO A 10 -23.96 4.29 5.20
CA PRO A 10 -23.98 3.62 3.90
C PRO A 10 -22.94 4.18 2.91
N HIS A 11 -22.46 5.41 3.11
CA HIS A 11 -21.42 6.01 2.26
C HIS A 11 -20.02 5.51 2.65
N GLU A 12 -19.71 5.44 3.94
CA GLU A 12 -18.43 4.92 4.43
C GLU A 12 -18.25 3.43 4.13
N SER A 13 -19.32 2.64 4.22
CA SER A 13 -19.33 1.22 3.85
C SER A 13 -18.95 1.02 2.37
N LYS A 14 -19.49 1.83 1.46
CA LYS A 14 -19.16 1.75 0.02
C LYS A 14 -17.70 2.09 -0.26
N ILE A 15 -17.14 3.08 0.43
CA ILE A 15 -15.71 3.42 0.30
C ILE A 15 -14.85 2.26 0.81
N ALA A 16 -15.20 1.67 1.95
CA ALA A 16 -14.47 0.54 2.53
C ALA A 16 -14.51 -0.69 1.61
N ILE A 17 -15.67 -1.00 1.01
CA ILE A 17 -15.80 -2.09 0.03
C ILE A 17 -14.96 -1.81 -1.21
N GLY A 18 -15.04 -0.60 -1.76
CA GLY A 18 -14.21 -0.21 -2.91
C GLY A 18 -12.72 -0.33 -2.61
N ALA A 19 -12.28 0.11 -1.43
CA ALA A 19 -10.91 -0.05 -0.97
C ALA A 19 -10.49 -1.51 -0.81
N ALA A 20 -11.35 -2.36 -0.26
CA ALA A 20 -11.07 -3.80 -0.14
C ALA A 20 -10.88 -4.44 -1.53
N ILE A 21 -11.74 -4.12 -2.50
CA ILE A 21 -11.62 -4.61 -3.88
C ILE A 21 -10.30 -4.13 -4.51
N THR A 22 -9.98 -2.85 -4.36
CA THR A 22 -8.69 -2.30 -4.81
C THR A 22 -7.52 -3.05 -4.18
N GLY A 23 -7.59 -3.34 -2.89
CA GLY A 23 -6.58 -4.13 -2.18
C GLY A 23 -6.40 -5.52 -2.76
N VAL A 24 -7.48 -6.28 -2.93
CA VAL A 24 -7.43 -7.64 -3.47
C VAL A 24 -6.81 -7.66 -4.87
N ILE A 25 -7.26 -6.78 -5.76
CA ILE A 25 -6.74 -6.71 -7.14
C ILE A 25 -5.26 -6.36 -7.14
N ASN A 26 -4.84 -5.35 -6.38
CA ASN A 26 -3.44 -4.96 -6.32
C ASN A 26 -2.58 -6.06 -5.68
N GLY A 27 -3.05 -6.74 -4.64
CA GLY A 27 -2.33 -7.83 -4.01
C GLY A 27 -2.08 -8.99 -4.98
N LEU A 28 -3.10 -9.38 -5.76
CA LEU A 28 -2.97 -10.44 -6.76
C LEU A 28 -2.03 -10.05 -7.91
N LEU A 29 -2.20 -8.84 -8.47
CA LEU A 29 -1.36 -8.37 -9.58
C LEU A 29 0.10 -8.21 -9.16
N ASN A 30 0.36 -7.58 -8.01
CA ASN A 30 1.72 -7.43 -7.51
C ASN A 30 2.31 -8.78 -7.09
N GLY A 31 1.52 -9.71 -6.54
CA GLY A 31 1.97 -11.08 -6.29
C GLY A 31 2.41 -11.79 -7.58
N ALA A 32 1.61 -11.71 -8.65
CA ALA A 32 1.97 -12.30 -9.95
C ALA A 32 3.24 -11.67 -10.55
N ILE A 33 3.39 -10.34 -10.45
CA ILE A 33 4.61 -9.64 -10.88
C ILE A 33 5.81 -10.13 -10.06
N GLN A 34 5.68 -10.23 -8.74
CA GLN A 34 6.77 -10.68 -7.87
C GLN A 34 7.12 -12.14 -8.08
N TRP A 35 6.17 -13.00 -8.43
CA TRP A 35 6.45 -14.37 -8.85
C TRP A 35 7.40 -14.40 -10.05
N TYR A 36 7.14 -13.56 -11.06
CA TYR A 36 7.99 -13.46 -12.23
C TYR A 36 9.35 -12.84 -11.91
N LEU A 37 9.38 -11.75 -11.14
CA LEU A 37 10.62 -11.04 -10.81
C LEU A 37 11.56 -11.83 -9.89
N LEU A 38 11.01 -12.63 -8.97
CA LEU A 38 11.78 -13.43 -8.01
C LEU A 38 11.98 -14.88 -8.47
N ALA A 39 11.52 -15.25 -9.68
CA ALA A 39 11.77 -16.59 -10.23
C ALA A 39 13.29 -16.87 -10.28
N GLY A 40 13.70 -18.04 -9.76
CA GLY A 40 15.10 -18.45 -9.71
C GLY A 40 15.90 -17.90 -8.51
N HIS A 41 15.29 -17.12 -7.62
CA HIS A 41 15.94 -16.56 -6.42
C HIS A 41 15.60 -17.34 -5.12
N ASP A 42 15.13 -18.58 -5.25
CA ASP A 42 14.82 -19.45 -4.10
C ASP A 42 16.11 -20.10 -3.56
N PRO A 43 16.35 -20.15 -2.24
CA PRO A 43 15.48 -19.67 -1.16
C PRO A 43 15.69 -18.18 -0.81
N LEU A 44 14.64 -17.52 -0.32
CA LEU A 44 14.63 -16.08 -0.05
C LEU A 44 14.77 -15.77 1.45
N PRO A 45 15.70 -14.89 1.84
CA PRO A 45 15.78 -14.40 3.21
C PRO A 45 14.69 -13.36 3.49
N LEU A 46 14.04 -13.54 4.64
CA LEU A 46 13.03 -12.63 5.19
C LEU A 46 13.73 -11.65 6.13
N THR A 47 14.35 -10.65 5.53
CA THR A 47 15.16 -9.62 6.20
C THR A 47 15.06 -8.29 5.45
N VAL A 48 15.43 -7.19 6.10
CA VAL A 48 15.57 -5.88 5.47
C VAL A 48 17.02 -5.71 5.04
N ASP A 49 17.35 -6.13 3.82
CA ASP A 49 18.53 -5.62 3.14
C ASP A 49 18.08 -4.81 1.92
N CYS A 50 17.83 -3.52 2.16
CA CYS A 50 17.48 -2.57 1.10
C CYS A 50 18.68 -1.72 0.65
N ILE A 51 19.81 -1.78 1.37
CA ILE A 51 20.93 -0.83 1.22
C ILE A 51 22.08 -1.47 0.47
N SER A 52 22.48 -2.69 0.86
CA SER A 52 23.58 -3.40 0.21
C SER A 52 23.14 -3.91 -1.16
N ASN A 53 21.87 -4.34 -1.28
CA ASN A 53 21.27 -4.90 -2.49
C ASN A 53 22.09 -6.09 -3.06
N ASP A 54 22.87 -6.75 -2.20
CA ASP A 54 23.70 -7.89 -2.56
C ASP A 54 22.87 -9.17 -2.65
N GLU A 55 21.74 -9.23 -1.93
CA GLU A 55 20.78 -10.34 -1.95
C GLU A 55 19.33 -9.86 -2.17
N HIS A 56 18.55 -10.66 -2.90
CA HIS A 56 17.12 -10.45 -3.04
C HIS A 56 16.39 -10.88 -1.76
N THR A 57 15.90 -9.90 -0.99
CA THR A 57 15.22 -10.16 0.29
C THR A 57 13.74 -9.80 0.22
N VAL A 58 12.90 -10.51 0.98
CA VAL A 58 11.44 -10.29 0.91
C VAL A 58 11.06 -8.91 1.44
N PHE A 59 11.63 -8.45 2.56
CA PHE A 59 11.34 -7.09 3.02
C PHE A 59 12.07 -6.02 2.21
N GLY A 60 13.24 -6.34 1.65
CA GLY A 60 13.93 -5.51 0.65
C GLY A 60 13.06 -5.20 -0.55
N ALA A 61 12.31 -6.17 -1.04
CA ALA A 61 11.34 -5.99 -2.12
C ALA A 61 10.02 -5.32 -1.64
N ALA A 62 9.57 -5.60 -0.41
CA ALA A 62 8.31 -5.09 0.12
C ALA A 62 8.29 -3.57 0.31
N VAL A 63 9.41 -2.97 0.75
CA VAL A 63 9.52 -1.52 1.00
C VAL A 63 9.29 -0.69 -0.27
N PRO A 64 10.10 -0.82 -1.35
CA PRO A 64 9.90 -0.04 -2.57
C PRO A 64 8.58 -0.38 -3.25
N LEU A 65 8.12 -1.63 -3.18
CA LEU A 65 6.80 -2.04 -3.67
C LEU A 65 5.69 -1.23 -3.00
N ALA A 66 5.63 -1.24 -1.67
CA ALA A 66 4.61 -0.56 -0.89
C ALA A 66 4.62 0.95 -1.12
N VAL A 67 5.80 1.58 -1.07
CA VAL A 67 5.95 3.03 -1.24
C VAL A 67 5.54 3.46 -2.64
N SER A 68 6.02 2.76 -3.67
CA SER A 68 5.67 3.07 -5.06
C SER A 68 4.18 2.90 -5.29
N LEU A 69 3.59 1.82 -4.79
CA LEU A 69 2.16 1.55 -4.90
C LEU A 69 1.32 2.64 -4.23
N ALA A 70 1.70 3.05 -3.01
CA ALA A 70 1.02 4.13 -2.30
C ALA A 70 1.04 5.45 -3.10
N MET A 71 2.20 5.80 -3.65
CA MET A 71 2.38 7.02 -4.43
C MET A 71 1.58 6.96 -5.75
N ILE A 72 1.69 5.86 -6.50
CA ILE A 72 1.01 5.68 -7.79
C ILE A 72 -0.51 5.68 -7.60
N LEU A 73 -1.03 4.89 -6.64
CA LEU A 73 -2.48 4.83 -6.41
C LEU A 73 -3.03 6.18 -5.96
N THR A 74 -2.31 6.89 -5.10
CA THR A 74 -2.72 8.23 -4.69
C THR A 74 -2.74 9.16 -5.91
N ALA A 75 -1.64 9.25 -6.68
CA ALA A 75 -1.57 10.12 -7.85
C ALA A 75 -2.64 9.82 -8.91
N VAL A 76 -2.85 8.55 -9.23
CA VAL A 76 -3.84 8.10 -10.23
C VAL A 76 -5.25 8.40 -9.74
N ALA A 77 -5.54 8.35 -8.44
CA ALA A 77 -6.85 8.70 -7.91
C ALA A 77 -7.28 10.13 -8.25
N TYR A 78 -6.35 11.06 -8.51
CA TYR A 78 -6.68 12.41 -8.99
C TYR A 78 -7.57 12.40 -10.24
N THR A 79 -7.32 11.43 -11.13
CA THR A 79 -8.03 11.26 -12.40
C THR A 79 -9.45 10.73 -12.21
N THR A 80 -9.73 10.07 -11.08
CA THR A 80 -11.01 9.40 -10.81
C THR A 80 -11.90 10.17 -9.81
N VAL A 81 -11.33 11.10 -9.04
CA VAL A 81 -12.07 11.98 -8.13
C VAL A 81 -13.00 12.91 -8.92
N LYS A 82 -14.27 12.93 -8.52
CA LYS A 82 -15.32 13.74 -9.16
C LYS A 82 -15.21 15.21 -8.77
N PRO A 83 -15.59 16.16 -9.65
CA PRO A 83 -15.69 17.58 -9.30
C PRO A 83 -16.73 17.85 -8.20
N PRO A 84 -16.54 18.89 -7.36
CA PRO A 84 -15.35 19.76 -7.30
C PRO A 84 -14.15 19.00 -6.69
N ARG A 85 -13.01 19.03 -7.39
CA ARG A 85 -11.77 18.35 -6.95
C ARG A 85 -10.70 19.39 -6.59
N PRO A 86 -9.89 19.15 -5.55
CA PRO A 86 -8.78 20.04 -5.21
C PRO A 86 -7.78 20.13 -6.37
N PRO A 87 -7.02 21.23 -6.50
CA PRO A 87 -5.99 21.33 -7.52
C PRO A 87 -4.91 20.26 -7.32
N PHE A 88 -4.39 19.73 -8.43
CA PHE A 88 -3.33 18.72 -8.39
C PHE A 88 -2.10 19.24 -7.62
N TYR A 89 -1.62 20.44 -7.97
CA TYR A 89 -0.56 21.13 -7.26
C TYR A 89 -1.10 22.36 -6.53
N PRO A 90 -0.74 22.59 -5.25
CA PRO A 90 0.16 21.78 -4.43
C PRO A 90 -0.56 20.66 -3.66
N THR A 91 -1.90 20.68 -3.58
CA THR A 91 -2.67 19.91 -2.59
C THR A 91 -2.58 18.40 -2.79
N PHE A 92 -2.94 17.92 -3.98
CA PHE A 92 -3.03 16.49 -4.23
C PHE A 92 -1.65 15.84 -4.39
N LEU A 93 -0.70 16.53 -5.01
CA LEU A 93 0.69 16.11 -5.07
C LEU A 93 1.30 15.96 -3.67
N TRP A 94 1.04 16.91 -2.77
CA TRP A 94 1.52 16.83 -1.39
C TRP A 94 0.90 15.66 -0.63
N MET A 95 -0.36 15.34 -0.91
CA MET A 95 -1.03 14.16 -0.36
C MET A 95 -0.39 12.85 -0.85
N THR A 96 -0.05 12.76 -2.13
CA THR A 96 0.72 11.65 -2.69
C THR A 96 2.02 11.46 -1.90
N VAL A 97 2.83 12.51 -1.77
CA VAL A 97 4.11 12.47 -1.03
C VAL A 97 3.91 12.02 0.43
N LYS A 98 2.87 12.50 1.12
CA LYS A 98 2.55 12.06 2.49
C LYS A 98 2.22 10.57 2.58
N HIS A 99 1.46 10.03 1.63
CA HIS A 99 1.17 8.60 1.60
C HIS A 99 2.43 7.77 1.34
N GLY A 100 3.35 8.25 0.50
CA GLY A 100 4.66 7.65 0.31
C GLY A 100 5.47 7.58 1.61
N PHE A 101 5.65 8.72 2.29
CA PHE A 101 6.37 8.76 3.57
C PHE A 101 5.70 7.95 4.68
N PHE A 102 4.36 7.99 4.77
CA PHE A 102 3.60 7.20 5.72
C PHE A 102 3.86 5.70 5.51
N THR A 103 3.73 5.24 4.26
CA THR A 103 3.93 3.83 3.91
C THR A 103 5.37 3.40 4.13
N LEU A 104 6.35 4.23 3.76
CA LEU A 104 7.77 3.99 4.03
C LEU A 104 8.01 3.78 5.53
N GLY A 105 7.54 4.72 6.36
CA GLY A 105 7.73 4.66 7.81
C GLY A 105 7.11 3.40 8.42
N VAL A 106 5.87 3.07 8.07
CA VAL A 106 5.18 1.89 8.59
C VAL A 106 5.87 0.60 8.16
N ILE A 107 6.15 0.42 6.86
CA ILE A 107 6.70 -0.85 6.34
C ILE A 107 8.14 -1.06 6.82
N VAL A 108 8.98 -0.03 6.80
CA VAL A 108 10.36 -0.13 7.32
C VAL A 108 10.36 -0.44 8.81
N THR A 109 9.51 0.23 9.60
CA THR A 109 9.44 -0.03 11.04
C THR A 109 9.02 -1.48 11.32
N LEU A 110 7.98 -1.97 10.66
CA LEU A 110 7.52 -3.36 10.82
C LEU A 110 8.59 -4.36 10.42
N ALA A 111 9.30 -4.11 9.32
CA ALA A 111 10.31 -5.02 8.82
C ALA A 111 11.56 -5.04 9.71
N VAL A 112 12.00 -3.88 10.22
CA VAL A 112 13.10 -3.77 11.20
C VAL A 112 12.72 -4.44 12.52
N LEU A 113 11.49 -4.25 13.01
CA LEU A 113 11.01 -4.92 14.22
C LEU A 113 10.97 -6.43 14.03
N TRP A 114 10.49 -6.92 12.89
CA TRP A 114 10.51 -8.34 12.58
C TRP A 114 11.93 -8.90 12.61
N GLN A 115 12.85 -8.28 11.87
CA GLN A 115 14.24 -8.73 11.79
C GLN A 115 14.92 -8.71 13.16
N ARG A 116 14.57 -7.74 14.03
CA ARG A 116 15.09 -7.68 15.39
C ARG A 116 14.53 -8.77 16.32
N LEU A 117 13.28 -9.19 16.13
CA LEU A 117 12.62 -10.19 16.97
C LEU A 117 12.90 -11.63 16.53
N PHE A 118 12.96 -11.88 15.22
CA PHE A 118 13.02 -13.22 14.64
C PHE A 118 14.30 -13.50 13.85
N GLY A 119 15.15 -12.50 13.62
CA GLY A 119 16.33 -12.64 12.77
C GLY A 119 15.99 -12.77 11.28
N SER A 120 16.94 -13.28 10.50
CA SER A 120 16.72 -13.62 9.08
C SER A 120 16.16 -15.04 9.00
N VAL A 121 14.92 -15.15 8.52
CA VAL A 121 14.25 -16.44 8.31
C VAL A 121 14.29 -16.76 6.82
N ILE A 122 14.80 -17.93 6.47
CA ILE A 122 14.82 -18.38 5.07
C ILE A 122 13.46 -18.98 4.73
N ILE A 123 12.84 -18.51 3.66
CA ILE A 123 11.53 -18.95 3.19
C ILE A 123 11.56 -19.31 1.71
N SER A 124 10.58 -20.10 1.29
CA SER A 124 10.43 -20.45 -0.12
C SER A 124 9.81 -19.31 -0.93
N LEU A 125 10.10 -19.28 -2.23
CA LEU A 125 9.55 -18.32 -3.19
C LEU A 125 8.02 -18.19 -3.11
N PRO A 126 7.20 -19.27 -3.08
CA PRO A 126 5.75 -19.13 -2.95
C PRO A 126 5.32 -18.38 -1.69
N VAL A 127 6.00 -18.62 -0.56
CA VAL A 127 5.71 -17.92 0.70
C VAL A 127 6.07 -16.44 0.59
N GLY A 128 7.23 -16.12 -0.01
CA GLY A 128 7.67 -14.74 -0.22
C GLY A 128 6.70 -13.95 -1.11
N VAL A 129 6.22 -14.58 -2.19
CA VAL A 129 5.24 -13.98 -3.10
C VAL A 129 3.91 -13.73 -2.42
N VAL A 130 3.42 -14.67 -1.60
CA VAL A 130 2.19 -14.47 -0.82
C VAL A 130 2.36 -13.29 0.14
N MET A 131 3.50 -13.18 0.84
CA MET A 131 3.76 -12.06 1.73
C MET A 131 3.81 -10.71 1.00
N LEU A 132 4.48 -10.64 -0.15
CA LEU A 132 4.55 -9.43 -0.97
C LEU A 132 3.18 -9.02 -1.52
N GLY A 133 2.38 -9.99 -1.96
CA GLY A 133 1.00 -9.76 -2.39
C GLY A 133 0.12 -9.24 -1.25
N LEU A 134 0.26 -9.79 -0.03
CA LEU A 134 -0.45 -9.30 1.14
C LEU A 134 -0.06 -7.86 1.49
N VAL A 135 1.25 -7.54 1.51
CA VAL A 135 1.72 -6.17 1.75
C VAL A 135 1.15 -5.22 0.70
N ALA A 136 1.25 -5.55 -0.58
CA ALA A 136 0.70 -4.72 -1.65
C ALA A 136 -0.81 -4.52 -1.50
N GLY A 137 -1.55 -5.58 -1.18
CA GLY A 137 -3.00 -5.51 -1.03
C GLY A 137 -3.44 -4.65 0.15
N VAL A 138 -2.81 -4.81 1.31
CA VAL A 138 -3.10 -4.00 2.52
C VAL A 138 -2.77 -2.54 2.27
N VAL A 139 -1.61 -2.24 1.68
CA VAL A 139 -1.19 -0.88 1.36
C VAL A 139 -2.16 -0.24 0.37
N ALA A 140 -2.51 -0.95 -0.71
CA ALA A 140 -3.46 -0.47 -1.72
C ALA A 140 -4.84 -0.16 -1.13
N ALA A 141 -5.38 -1.07 -0.31
CA ALA A 141 -6.66 -0.85 0.36
C ALA A 141 -6.61 0.38 1.27
N THR A 142 -5.59 0.45 2.12
CA THR A 142 -5.44 1.52 3.11
C THR A 142 -5.29 2.89 2.43
N VAL A 143 -4.39 3.00 1.46
CA VAL A 143 -4.12 4.25 0.74
C VAL A 143 -5.32 4.67 -0.10
N ASN A 144 -5.99 3.74 -0.78
CA ASN A 144 -7.21 4.07 -1.53
C ASN A 144 -8.31 4.58 -0.60
N TYR A 145 -8.54 3.92 0.53
CA TYR A 145 -9.50 4.35 1.54
C TYR A 145 -9.19 5.77 2.06
N MET A 146 -7.94 6.03 2.47
CA MET A 146 -7.49 7.35 2.92
C MET A 146 -7.68 8.40 1.82
N THR A 147 -7.38 8.03 0.57
CA THR A 147 -7.46 8.96 -0.55
C THR A 147 -8.88 9.40 -0.82
N ILE A 148 -9.80 8.44 -0.99
CA ILE A 148 -11.20 8.75 -1.27
C ILE A 148 -11.83 9.51 -0.10
N ARG A 149 -11.58 9.11 1.16
CA ARG A 149 -12.13 9.83 2.31
C ARG A 149 -11.65 11.28 2.41
N ALA A 150 -10.36 11.53 2.19
CA ALA A 150 -9.84 12.90 2.23
C ALA A 150 -10.42 13.79 1.13
N THR A 151 -10.82 13.22 0.00
CA THR A 151 -11.45 13.95 -1.12
C THR A 151 -12.95 14.19 -0.95
N VAL A 152 -13.64 13.36 -0.16
CA VAL A 152 -15.09 13.51 0.09
C VAL A 152 -15.38 14.41 1.30
N ILE A 153 -14.53 14.38 2.33
CA ILE A 153 -14.79 15.06 3.61
C ILE A 153 -14.42 16.55 3.59
N ARG A 154 -13.57 17.00 2.66
CA ARG A 154 -13.31 18.43 2.47
C ARG A 154 -14.27 19.01 1.44
N PRO A 155 -15.35 19.74 1.82
CA PRO A 155 -15.92 20.72 0.92
C PRO A 155 -14.84 21.75 0.57
N ALA A 156 -14.80 22.15 -0.69
CA ALA A 156 -13.96 23.25 -1.15
C ALA A 156 -14.33 24.55 -0.41
#